data_AF-A0A9W9BPZ9-F1
#
_entry.id   AF-A0A9W9BPZ9-F1
#
_cell.length_a   1.000
_cell.length_b   1.000
_cell.length_c   1.000
_cell.angle_alpha   90.00
_cell.angle_beta   90.00
_cell.angle_gamma   90.00
#
_symmetry.space_group_name_H-M   'P 1'
#
loop_
_entity.id
_entity.type
_entity.pdbx_description
1 polymer ?
#
loop_
_entity_poly.entity_id
_entity_poly.type
_entity_poly.pdbx_seq_one_letter_code
_entity_poly.pdbx_strand_id
1 'polypeptide(L)'
;MPLYKSLILAHTKPKDEDFESWHHSLNLENAAQEVHHVIIHSTPEDLSLRRGHKVWLGWEEKDGRYPAFEAAIDRIAELPHLEALELRFNDRCQAVTDTSLFSGDVEEVESRINTLKAVFGALEKRTANPNNSAVRSLTIENLQNLPIPGIIESNAFKNVMKHVTELHLSVATEYNEHGPDRDLYKPERQTFEPFLQVELLTPVAQNLTALTLKFDQEWGTAPGQFDGRNLLFPRLESLTLENFIIGHHDHFDWVYAQKTLKSLHLKEARISSHLVVDQENIQLWGLQTDDWKSWPHGAFGHGANNSRVFTFSGTWETVFDSIRTGLPNLVDFRLYDRTHWGTDDDSKAYNKGLSPQRYIAFNEGILPSPWIEAESDGELLEFSDAWPEDELGDEKEEQMESEDATLNPASNNEEDDKRALDELLEAVKQRQG
;
A
#
# COMPACT_ATOMS: atom_id res chain seq x y z
N MET A 1 -25.95 -25.15 14.97
CA MET A 1 -25.01 -24.00 15.00
C MET A 1 -24.82 -23.58 13.56
N PRO A 2 -24.88 -22.28 13.19
CA PRO A 2 -24.61 -21.89 11.81
C PRO A 2 -23.13 -22.15 11.56
N LEU A 3 -22.85 -23.16 10.73
CA LEU A 3 -21.52 -23.64 10.42
C LEU A 3 -20.80 -22.62 9.53
N TYR A 4 -19.63 -22.19 9.98
CA TYR A 4 -18.58 -21.40 9.35
C TYR A 4 -18.81 -20.92 7.91
N LYS A 5 -19.26 -19.66 7.74
CA LYS A 5 -19.16 -18.93 6.45
C LYS A 5 -17.71 -18.70 6.01
N SER A 6 -16.78 -18.71 6.97
CA SER A 6 -15.36 -18.46 6.78
C SER A 6 -14.54 -19.59 7.40
N LEU A 7 -13.55 -20.08 6.66
CA LEU A 7 -12.62 -21.12 7.12
C LEU A 7 -11.17 -20.62 7.02
N ILE A 8 -10.35 -20.95 8.01
CA ILE A 8 -8.96 -20.49 8.08
C ILE A 8 -8.02 -21.69 7.92
N LEU A 9 -7.11 -21.60 6.95
CA LEU A 9 -5.97 -22.47 6.79
C LEU A 9 -4.73 -21.75 7.35
N ALA A 10 -4.25 -22.20 8.50
CA ALA A 10 -3.10 -21.58 9.16
C ALA A 10 -2.18 -22.63 9.82
N HIS A 11 -0.91 -22.25 9.95
CA HIS A 11 0.11 -23.02 10.66
C HIS A 11 -0.11 -22.92 12.18
N THR A 12 -1.00 -23.76 12.72
CA THR A 12 -1.43 -23.72 14.13
C THR A 12 -0.64 -24.67 15.03
N LYS A 13 0.09 -25.62 14.45
CA LYS A 13 0.70 -26.76 15.12
C LYS A 13 2.03 -27.14 14.47
N PRO A 14 2.96 -27.77 15.20
CA PRO A 14 4.23 -28.23 14.63
C PRO A 14 4.05 -29.03 13.34
N LYS A 15 5.10 -29.05 12.51
CA LYS A 15 5.16 -29.64 11.16
C LYS A 15 4.51 -31.03 11.02
N ASP A 16 4.50 -31.83 12.08
CA ASP A 16 4.00 -33.22 12.09
C ASP A 16 2.46 -33.36 12.26
N GLU A 17 1.70 -32.27 12.36
CA GLU A 17 0.23 -32.30 12.54
C GLU A 17 -0.58 -31.82 11.31
N ASP A 18 0.02 -31.88 10.10
CA ASP A 18 -0.58 -31.85 8.74
C ASP A 18 -1.91 -31.09 8.59
N PHE A 19 -2.03 -29.88 9.13
CA PHE A 19 -3.25 -29.07 9.05
C PHE A 19 -4.54 -29.85 9.45
N GLU A 20 -4.44 -30.74 10.44
CA GLU A 20 -5.52 -31.63 10.88
C GLU A 20 -6.84 -30.90 11.16
N SER A 21 -6.80 -29.70 11.74
CA SER A 21 -8.00 -28.89 12.02
C SER A 21 -8.72 -28.43 10.75
N TRP A 22 -7.95 -28.02 9.72
CA TRP A 22 -8.47 -27.67 8.40
C TRP A 22 -9.11 -28.91 7.74
N HIS A 23 -8.39 -30.03 7.75
CA HIS A 23 -8.88 -31.27 7.17
C HIS A 23 -10.12 -31.80 7.87
N HIS A 24 -10.14 -31.76 9.20
CA HIS A 24 -11.30 -32.15 9.99
C HIS A 24 -12.52 -31.29 9.66
N SER A 25 -12.34 -29.96 9.58
CA SER A 25 -13.43 -29.03 9.29
C SER A 25 -14.05 -29.27 7.91
N LEU A 26 -13.24 -29.55 6.89
CA LEU A 26 -13.73 -29.87 5.55
C LEU A 26 -14.40 -31.25 5.45
N ASN A 27 -14.03 -32.18 6.33
CA ASN A 27 -14.60 -33.53 6.36
C ASN A 27 -15.91 -33.62 7.16
N LEU A 28 -16.34 -32.55 7.83
CA LEU A 28 -17.65 -32.48 8.48
C LEU A 28 -18.75 -32.49 7.41
N GLU A 29 -19.81 -33.27 7.66
CA GLU A 29 -20.93 -33.41 6.73
C GLU A 29 -21.56 -32.03 6.44
N ASN A 30 -21.69 -31.71 5.14
CA ASN A 30 -22.17 -30.44 4.60
C ASN A 30 -21.32 -29.19 4.88
N ALA A 31 -20.21 -29.25 5.62
CA ALA A 31 -19.41 -28.07 5.95
C ALA A 31 -18.87 -27.36 4.70
N ALA A 32 -18.38 -28.12 3.71
CA ALA A 32 -17.88 -27.56 2.45
C ALA A 32 -18.95 -26.76 1.67
N GLN A 33 -20.24 -27.05 1.86
CA GLN A 33 -21.33 -26.33 1.19
C GLN A 33 -21.62 -24.97 1.83
N GLU A 34 -21.24 -24.76 3.09
CA GLU A 34 -21.54 -23.54 3.84
C GLU A 34 -20.40 -22.51 3.79
N VAL A 35 -19.22 -22.89 3.26
CA VAL A 35 -18.05 -22.02 3.18
C VAL A 35 -18.13 -21.12 1.95
N HIS A 36 -18.15 -19.81 2.19
CA HIS A 36 -18.13 -18.77 1.16
C HIS A 36 -16.84 -17.95 1.16
N HIS A 37 -16.06 -18.02 2.24
CA HIS A 37 -14.82 -17.28 2.43
C HIS A 37 -13.73 -18.18 2.99
N VAL A 38 -12.50 -18.09 2.45
CA VAL A 38 -11.33 -18.80 2.98
C VAL A 38 -10.21 -17.80 3.25
N ILE A 39 -9.58 -17.93 4.41
CA ILE A 39 -8.37 -17.19 4.78
C ILE A 39 -7.21 -18.19 4.82
N ILE A 40 -6.12 -17.89 4.11
CA ILE A 40 -4.91 -18.70 4.07
C ILE A 40 -3.77 -17.87 4.66
N HIS A 41 -3.15 -18.35 5.72
CA HIS A 41 -1.92 -17.77 6.25
C HIS A 41 -0.73 -18.54 5.69
N SER A 42 0.22 -17.85 5.06
CA SER A 42 1.46 -18.48 4.56
C SER A 42 2.42 -18.88 5.68
N THR A 43 2.23 -18.30 6.87
CA THR A 43 3.05 -18.48 8.07
C THR A 43 2.18 -18.47 9.35
N PRO A 44 2.70 -18.87 10.52
CA PRO A 44 2.04 -18.63 11.80
C PRO A 44 1.93 -17.14 12.12
N GLU A 45 0.88 -16.71 12.81
CA GLU A 45 0.67 -15.29 13.18
C GLU A 45 1.81 -14.70 14.03
N ASP A 46 2.48 -15.52 14.84
CA ASP A 46 3.48 -15.09 15.84
C ASP A 46 4.95 -15.40 15.43
N LEU A 47 5.34 -15.20 14.17
CA LEU A 47 6.76 -15.36 13.78
C LEU A 47 7.69 -14.43 14.59
N SER A 48 7.22 -13.22 14.94
CA SER A 48 7.97 -12.20 15.69
C SER A 48 8.37 -12.62 17.11
N LEU A 49 7.70 -13.61 17.71
CA LEU A 49 8.01 -14.08 19.07
C LEU A 49 9.06 -15.20 19.11
N ARG A 50 9.67 -15.56 17.98
CA ARG A 50 10.59 -16.73 17.81
C ARG A 50 10.01 -18.08 18.25
N ARG A 51 8.75 -18.12 18.68
CA ARG A 51 8.02 -19.34 19.07
C ARG A 51 7.54 -20.11 17.82
N GLY A 52 7.41 -19.44 16.68
CA GLY A 52 6.93 -19.98 15.41
C GLY A 52 7.93 -20.84 14.62
N HIS A 53 9.24 -20.77 14.90
CA HIS A 53 10.26 -21.56 14.17
C HIS A 53 10.12 -23.08 14.29
N LYS A 54 9.52 -23.55 15.39
CA LYS A 54 9.19 -24.99 15.53
C LYS A 54 7.96 -25.41 14.73
N VAL A 55 7.21 -24.43 14.23
CA VAL A 55 5.91 -24.56 13.55
C VAL A 55 6.09 -24.35 12.04
N TRP A 56 7.04 -23.50 11.64
CA TRP A 56 7.30 -23.14 10.24
C TRP A 56 8.80 -22.87 10.01
N LEU A 57 9.35 -23.44 8.93
CA LEU A 57 10.77 -23.33 8.53
C LEU A 57 10.87 -22.97 7.02
N GLY A 58 9.91 -22.21 6.49
CA GLY A 58 9.80 -21.99 5.05
C GLY A 58 9.29 -23.20 4.27
N TRP A 59 9.29 -23.08 2.94
CA TRP A 59 8.94 -24.14 1.99
C TRP A 59 10.07 -25.19 1.83
N GLU A 60 10.65 -25.69 2.92
CA GLU A 60 11.75 -26.66 2.89
C GLU A 60 11.33 -28.04 3.43
N GLU A 61 10.58 -28.80 2.63
CA GLU A 61 10.44 -30.26 2.82
C GLU A 61 11.14 -31.06 1.73
N LYS A 62 11.06 -30.61 0.46
CA LYS A 62 11.67 -31.28 -0.69
C LYS A 62 11.74 -30.35 -1.89
N ASP A 63 12.95 -29.97 -2.33
CA ASP A 63 13.17 -29.17 -3.56
C ASP A 63 12.37 -27.84 -3.61
N GLY A 64 12.25 -27.14 -2.48
CA GLY A 64 11.48 -25.88 -2.38
C GLY A 64 9.96 -26.06 -2.36
N ARG A 65 9.46 -27.26 -2.03
CA ARG A 65 8.03 -27.58 -1.92
C ARG A 65 7.65 -27.97 -0.50
N TYR A 66 6.37 -27.73 -0.19
CA TYR A 66 5.71 -28.18 1.03
C TYR A 66 4.43 -28.97 0.69
N PRO A 67 4.54 -30.28 0.38
CA PRO A 67 3.42 -31.08 -0.10
C PRO A 67 2.17 -31.10 0.80
N ALA A 68 2.33 -31.11 2.13
CA ALA A 68 1.19 -31.11 3.04
C ALA A 68 0.40 -29.78 2.95
N PHE A 69 1.10 -28.64 2.87
CA PHE A 69 0.47 -27.34 2.72
C PHE A 69 -0.14 -27.16 1.33
N GLU A 70 0.57 -27.57 0.27
CA GLU A 70 0.03 -27.60 -1.10
C GLU A 70 -1.25 -28.45 -1.17
N ALA A 71 -1.25 -29.64 -0.55
CA ALA A 71 -2.42 -30.50 -0.51
C ALA A 71 -3.57 -29.85 0.28
N ALA A 72 -3.29 -29.16 1.37
CA ALA A 72 -4.29 -28.42 2.14
C ALA A 72 -4.91 -27.27 1.33
N ILE A 73 -4.09 -26.49 0.63
CA ILE A 73 -4.52 -25.42 -0.28
C ILE A 73 -5.37 -25.99 -1.42
N ASP A 74 -4.96 -27.11 -2.02
CA ASP A 74 -5.68 -27.75 -3.14
C ASP A 74 -7.13 -28.13 -2.77
N ARG A 75 -7.42 -28.37 -1.48
CA ARG A 75 -8.77 -28.67 -1.01
C ARG A 75 -9.76 -27.52 -1.13
N ILE A 76 -9.33 -26.28 -1.41
CA ILE A 76 -10.29 -25.20 -1.74
C ILE A 76 -11.11 -25.54 -2.99
N ALA A 77 -10.61 -26.44 -3.86
CA ALA A 77 -11.36 -26.94 -5.00
C ALA A 77 -12.61 -27.75 -4.60
N GLU A 78 -12.68 -28.25 -3.36
CA GLU A 78 -13.83 -28.97 -2.78
C GLU A 78 -14.94 -28.02 -2.29
N LEU A 79 -14.73 -26.71 -2.33
CA LEU A 79 -15.65 -25.68 -1.82
C LEU A 79 -16.48 -25.07 -2.97
N PRO A 80 -17.69 -25.59 -3.26
CA PRO A 80 -18.47 -25.15 -4.43
C PRO A 80 -19.00 -23.73 -4.32
N HIS A 81 -19.15 -23.19 -3.11
CA HIS A 81 -19.73 -21.86 -2.88
C HIS A 81 -18.72 -20.78 -2.46
N LEU A 82 -17.42 -21.09 -2.54
CA LEU A 82 -16.35 -20.12 -2.27
C LEU A 82 -16.41 -18.92 -3.23
N GLU A 83 -16.61 -17.73 -2.68
CA GLU A 83 -16.75 -16.47 -3.42
C GLU A 83 -15.65 -15.45 -3.05
N ALA A 84 -15.04 -15.60 -1.88
CA ALA A 84 -13.97 -14.73 -1.40
C ALA A 84 -12.76 -15.56 -0.93
N LEU A 85 -11.55 -15.10 -1.23
CA LEU A 85 -10.31 -15.65 -0.69
C LEU A 85 -9.41 -14.53 -0.18
N GLU A 86 -8.89 -14.72 1.02
CA GLU A 86 -7.89 -13.87 1.65
C GLU A 86 -6.59 -14.66 1.80
N LEU A 87 -5.50 -14.12 1.28
CA LEU A 87 -4.15 -14.67 1.44
C LEU A 87 -3.33 -13.69 2.27
N ARG A 88 -2.89 -14.13 3.44
CA ARG A 88 -2.15 -13.30 4.39
C ARG A 88 -0.72 -13.79 4.52
N PHE A 89 0.21 -12.95 4.09
CA PHE A 89 1.63 -13.14 4.33
C PHE A 89 2.05 -12.54 5.68
N ASN A 90 3.23 -12.92 6.17
CA ASN A 90 3.79 -12.25 7.33
C ASN A 90 4.09 -10.78 7.00
N ASP A 91 3.91 -9.87 7.95
CA ASP A 91 4.22 -8.44 7.77
C ASP A 91 5.72 -8.16 7.67
N ARG A 92 6.57 -9.16 7.96
CA ARG A 92 8.02 -9.07 7.82
C ARG A 92 8.50 -9.95 6.67
N CYS A 93 9.04 -9.33 5.61
CA CYS A 93 9.64 -10.04 4.48
C CYS A 93 11.10 -9.63 4.26
N GLN A 94 11.86 -10.52 3.60
CA GLN A 94 13.27 -10.33 3.30
C GLN A 94 13.47 -9.71 1.91
N ALA A 95 14.47 -8.84 1.74
CA ALA A 95 14.90 -8.36 0.43
C ALA A 95 15.50 -9.51 -0.40
N VAL A 96 15.43 -9.43 -1.74
CA VAL A 96 16.01 -10.46 -2.62
C VAL A 96 17.54 -10.53 -2.48
N THR A 97 18.18 -9.38 -2.25
CA THR A 97 19.64 -9.24 -2.24
C THR A 97 20.28 -9.31 -0.86
N ASP A 98 19.51 -9.12 0.23
CA ASP A 98 20.03 -9.17 1.60
C ASP A 98 19.88 -10.56 2.19
N THR A 99 20.96 -11.34 2.18
CA THR A 99 21.06 -12.60 2.95
C THR A 99 21.47 -12.38 4.41
N SER A 100 21.07 -11.25 5.00
CA SER A 100 21.60 -10.80 6.31
C SER A 100 21.53 -11.88 7.40
N LEU A 101 22.51 -11.84 8.31
CA LEU A 101 22.71 -12.78 9.43
C LEU A 101 21.58 -12.81 10.48
N PHE A 102 20.53 -11.99 10.30
CA PHE A 102 19.40 -11.83 11.24
C PHE A 102 18.14 -12.56 10.76
N SER A 103 18.33 -13.64 9.99
CA SER A 103 17.37 -14.49 9.26
C SER A 103 16.33 -15.25 10.11
N GLY A 104 16.05 -14.79 11.33
CA GLY A 104 15.10 -15.45 12.22
C GLY A 104 13.65 -15.07 11.88
N ASP A 105 13.32 -13.79 11.85
CA ASP A 105 11.93 -13.40 12.09
C ASP A 105 11.25 -12.81 10.84
N VAL A 106 11.59 -13.31 9.65
CA VAL A 106 11.07 -12.87 8.34
C VAL A 106 10.61 -14.03 7.48
N GLU A 107 9.62 -13.78 6.62
CA GLU A 107 9.20 -14.73 5.59
C GLU A 107 10.07 -14.59 4.33
N GLU A 108 10.58 -15.72 3.82
CA GLU A 108 11.43 -15.77 2.63
C GLU A 108 10.65 -15.49 1.34
N VAL A 109 11.32 -14.82 0.39
CA VAL A 109 10.78 -14.50 -0.94
C VAL A 109 10.27 -15.75 -1.68
N GLU A 110 11.05 -16.83 -1.66
CA GLU A 110 10.68 -18.07 -2.35
C GLU A 110 9.42 -18.70 -1.75
N SER A 111 9.30 -18.69 -0.42
CA SER A 111 8.13 -19.20 0.30
C SER A 111 6.86 -18.40 -0.06
N ARG A 112 6.97 -17.08 -0.18
CA ARG A 112 5.87 -16.20 -0.62
C ARG A 112 5.44 -16.50 -2.05
N ILE A 113 6.40 -16.58 -2.97
CA ILE A 113 6.16 -16.91 -4.39
C ILE A 113 5.52 -18.29 -4.54
N ASN A 114 6.02 -19.30 -3.81
CA ASN A 114 5.49 -20.65 -3.92
C ASN A 114 4.08 -20.76 -3.35
N THR A 115 3.77 -20.01 -2.28
CA THR A 115 2.40 -19.88 -1.77
C THR A 115 1.47 -19.25 -2.81
N LEU A 116 1.88 -18.17 -3.47
CA LEU A 116 1.10 -17.60 -4.59
C LEU A 116 0.84 -18.64 -5.69
N LYS A 117 1.87 -19.39 -6.11
CA LYS A 117 1.72 -20.45 -7.13
C LYS A 117 0.71 -21.51 -6.71
N ALA A 118 0.78 -22.00 -5.48
CA ALA A 118 -0.14 -23.02 -4.98
C ALA A 118 -1.58 -22.50 -4.90
N VAL A 119 -1.78 -21.29 -4.38
CA VAL A 119 -3.12 -20.68 -4.27
C VAL A 119 -3.73 -20.44 -5.65
N PHE A 120 -3.01 -19.78 -6.57
CA PHE A 120 -3.53 -19.55 -7.92
C PHE A 120 -3.73 -20.86 -8.70
N GLY A 121 -2.87 -21.86 -8.51
CA GLY A 121 -3.04 -23.18 -9.11
C GLY A 121 -4.29 -23.90 -8.59
N ALA A 122 -4.56 -23.84 -7.29
CA ALA A 122 -5.76 -24.44 -6.69
C ALA A 122 -7.04 -23.71 -7.13
N LEU A 123 -7.01 -22.38 -7.21
CA LEU A 123 -8.11 -21.59 -7.76
C LEU A 123 -8.36 -21.90 -9.23
N GLU A 124 -7.31 -22.06 -10.06
CA GLU A 124 -7.45 -22.47 -11.45
C GLU A 124 -8.12 -23.84 -11.57
N LYS A 125 -7.66 -24.84 -10.80
CA LYS A 125 -8.31 -26.18 -10.74
C LYS A 125 -9.80 -26.06 -10.40
N ARG A 126 -10.14 -25.17 -9.46
CA ARG A 126 -11.52 -24.91 -9.05
C ARG A 126 -12.38 -24.36 -10.19
N THR A 127 -11.82 -23.51 -11.05
CA THR A 127 -12.54 -22.96 -12.22
C THR A 127 -12.89 -24.02 -13.28
N ALA A 128 -12.23 -25.19 -13.26
CA ALA A 128 -12.52 -26.28 -14.20
C ALA A 128 -13.85 -27.00 -13.89
N ASN A 129 -14.39 -26.89 -12.67
CA ASN A 129 -15.69 -27.46 -12.31
C ASN A 129 -16.80 -26.41 -12.46
N PRO A 130 -17.75 -26.57 -13.41
CA PRO A 130 -18.79 -25.59 -13.66
C PRO A 130 -19.83 -25.46 -12.53
N ASN A 131 -19.86 -26.40 -11.58
CA ASN A 131 -20.72 -26.32 -10.42
C ASN A 131 -20.18 -25.39 -9.32
N ASN A 132 -18.92 -24.95 -9.44
CA ASN A 132 -18.31 -24.05 -8.49
C ASN A 132 -18.67 -22.59 -8.82
N SER A 133 -19.00 -21.79 -7.81
CA SER A 133 -19.11 -20.34 -7.92
C SER A 133 -17.79 -19.73 -8.39
N ALA A 134 -17.78 -18.51 -8.93
CA ALA A 134 -16.51 -17.82 -9.18
C ALA A 134 -16.00 -17.15 -7.89
N VAL A 135 -14.69 -17.16 -7.65
CA VAL A 135 -14.07 -16.31 -6.62
C VAL A 135 -14.02 -14.89 -7.18
N ARG A 136 -14.78 -13.99 -6.56
CA ARG A 136 -14.97 -12.60 -7.00
C ARG A 136 -14.20 -11.60 -6.14
N SER A 137 -14.00 -11.91 -4.87
CA SER A 137 -13.20 -11.11 -3.95
C SER A 137 -11.86 -11.78 -3.68
N LEU A 138 -10.78 -11.06 -3.94
CA LEU A 138 -9.42 -11.48 -3.63
C LEU A 138 -8.76 -10.43 -2.76
N THR A 139 -8.39 -10.83 -1.54
CA THR A 139 -7.57 -10.03 -0.64
C THR A 139 -6.19 -10.67 -0.55
N ILE A 140 -5.14 -9.87 -0.76
CA ILE A 140 -3.76 -10.28 -0.49
C ILE A 140 -3.18 -9.30 0.52
N GLU A 141 -3.00 -9.77 1.74
CA GLU A 141 -2.40 -9.01 2.82
C GLU A 141 -0.89 -9.22 2.87
N ASN A 142 -0.17 -8.13 3.08
CA ASN A 142 1.29 -8.08 3.14
C ASN A 142 1.97 -8.65 1.89
N LEU A 143 1.41 -8.44 0.69
CA LEU A 143 2.10 -8.75 -0.56
C LEU A 143 3.45 -8.00 -0.58
N GLN A 144 4.56 -8.69 -0.81
CA GLN A 144 5.85 -8.02 -0.85
C GLN A 144 5.88 -7.07 -2.04
N ASN A 145 6.49 -5.90 -1.88
CA ASN A 145 6.81 -4.92 -2.92
C ASN A 145 7.83 -5.44 -3.95
N LEU A 146 7.63 -6.65 -4.48
CA LEU A 146 8.52 -7.29 -5.44
C LEU A 146 7.76 -7.58 -6.74
N PRO A 147 8.29 -7.22 -7.91
CA PRO A 147 7.74 -7.66 -9.19
C PRO A 147 7.69 -9.18 -9.30
N ILE A 148 6.51 -9.73 -9.62
CA ILE A 148 6.25 -11.16 -9.76
C ILE A 148 5.78 -11.56 -11.18
N PRO A 149 6.52 -11.20 -12.25
CA PRO A 149 6.08 -11.42 -13.63
C PRO A 149 5.79 -12.89 -13.93
N GLY A 150 6.59 -13.82 -13.38
CA GLY A 150 6.36 -15.26 -13.56
C GLY A 150 5.02 -15.77 -13.01
N ILE A 151 4.42 -15.08 -12.04
CA ILE A 151 3.07 -15.38 -11.55
C ILE A 151 2.03 -14.75 -12.48
N ILE A 152 2.18 -13.46 -12.79
CA ILE A 152 1.20 -12.70 -13.59
C ILE A 152 1.07 -13.25 -15.01
N GLU A 153 2.19 -13.69 -15.59
CA GLU A 153 2.23 -14.27 -16.93
C GLU A 153 1.58 -15.66 -17.00
N SER A 154 1.42 -16.33 -15.85
CA SER A 154 0.87 -17.68 -15.77
C SER A 154 -0.60 -17.75 -16.19
N ASN A 155 -0.99 -18.89 -16.78
CA ASN A 155 -2.39 -19.14 -17.13
C ASN A 155 -3.29 -19.18 -15.89
N ALA A 156 -2.79 -19.74 -14.79
CA ALA A 156 -3.49 -19.81 -13.52
C ALA A 156 -3.92 -18.41 -13.05
N PHE A 157 -2.97 -17.47 -12.99
CA PHE A 157 -3.26 -16.09 -12.59
C PHE A 157 -4.30 -15.46 -13.53
N LYS A 158 -4.07 -15.49 -14.85
CA LYS A 158 -5.00 -14.90 -15.84
C LYS A 158 -6.41 -15.50 -15.76
N ASN A 159 -6.52 -16.82 -15.56
CA ASN A 159 -7.79 -17.53 -15.47
C ASN A 159 -8.57 -17.20 -14.20
N VAL A 160 -7.89 -16.96 -13.09
CA VAL A 160 -8.51 -16.54 -11.83
C VAL A 160 -8.91 -15.07 -11.91
N MET A 161 -7.96 -14.21 -12.29
CA MET A 161 -8.11 -12.76 -12.24
C MET A 161 -9.21 -12.22 -13.17
N LYS A 162 -9.53 -12.90 -14.28
CA LYS A 162 -10.64 -12.51 -15.16
C LYS A 162 -12.02 -12.55 -14.49
N HIS A 163 -12.16 -13.20 -13.33
CA HIS A 163 -13.41 -13.31 -12.58
C HIS A 163 -13.45 -12.43 -11.32
N VAL A 164 -12.30 -11.89 -10.91
CA VAL A 164 -12.18 -11.03 -9.74
C VAL A 164 -12.83 -9.68 -10.04
N THR A 165 -13.74 -9.26 -9.18
CA THR A 165 -14.43 -7.96 -9.22
C THR A 165 -14.07 -7.08 -8.02
N GLU A 166 -13.50 -7.65 -6.97
CA GLU A 166 -13.06 -6.94 -5.76
C GLU A 166 -11.61 -7.37 -5.48
N LEU A 167 -10.70 -6.41 -5.51
CA LEU A 167 -9.26 -6.65 -5.29
C LEU A 167 -8.78 -5.77 -4.14
N HIS A 168 -8.28 -6.39 -3.09
CA HIS A 168 -7.73 -5.71 -1.93
C HIS A 168 -6.28 -6.11 -1.74
N LEU A 169 -5.36 -5.16 -1.92
CA LEU A 169 -3.93 -5.38 -1.77
C LEU A 169 -3.43 -4.55 -0.59
N SER A 170 -2.81 -5.23 0.38
CA SER A 170 -1.91 -4.60 1.34
C SER A 170 -0.49 -5.01 0.97
N VAL A 171 0.39 -4.03 0.77
CA VAL A 171 1.77 -4.21 0.36
C VAL A 171 2.66 -4.04 1.58
N ALA A 172 3.57 -5.00 1.77
CA ALA A 172 4.60 -4.96 2.79
C ALA A 172 5.95 -4.67 2.14
N THR A 173 6.73 -3.82 2.80
CA THR A 173 8.12 -3.53 2.47
C THR A 173 9.07 -4.44 3.23
N GLU A 174 10.31 -4.53 2.78
CA GLU A 174 11.33 -5.35 3.44
C GLU A 174 11.51 -4.96 4.91
N TYR A 175 11.49 -5.95 5.80
CA TYR A 175 11.71 -5.72 7.23
C TYR A 175 13.18 -5.44 7.52
N ASN A 176 13.43 -4.36 8.26
CA ASN A 176 14.75 -4.01 8.77
C ASN A 176 14.68 -3.72 10.28
N GLU A 177 15.30 -4.60 11.09
CA GLU A 177 15.33 -4.49 12.56
C GLU A 177 16.00 -3.20 13.06
N HIS A 178 16.90 -2.63 12.26
CA HIS A 178 17.62 -1.39 12.62
C HIS A 178 16.86 -0.11 12.24
N GLY A 179 15.67 -0.22 11.64
CA GLY A 179 14.90 0.88 11.08
C GLY A 179 14.92 0.85 9.54
N PRO A 180 14.00 1.53 8.84
CA PRO A 180 13.95 1.63 7.37
C PRO A 180 15.16 2.31 6.71
N ASP A 181 16.21 2.54 7.50
CA ASP A 181 17.45 3.29 7.32
C ASP A 181 18.16 3.15 5.96
N ARG A 182 17.83 2.14 5.14
CA ARG A 182 18.34 1.96 3.77
C ARG A 182 17.37 1.30 2.80
N ASP A 183 16.12 1.09 3.20
CA ASP A 183 15.17 0.33 2.38
C ASP A 183 14.81 1.09 1.11
N LEU A 184 14.85 2.41 1.13
CA LEU A 184 14.65 3.30 -0.02
C LEU A 184 15.54 2.94 -1.24
N TYR A 185 16.77 2.49 -0.99
CA TYR A 185 17.73 2.16 -2.05
C TYR A 185 17.54 0.76 -2.63
N LYS A 186 16.63 -0.04 -2.05
CA LYS A 186 16.34 -1.38 -2.54
C LYS A 186 15.63 -1.32 -3.90
N PRO A 187 16.03 -2.14 -4.88
CA PRO A 187 15.38 -2.18 -6.19
C PRO A 187 13.87 -2.44 -6.10
N GLU A 188 13.42 -3.19 -5.10
CA GLU A 188 12.03 -3.52 -4.81
C GLU A 188 11.18 -2.25 -4.59
N ARG A 189 11.71 -1.25 -3.86
CA ARG A 189 11.05 0.05 -3.62
C ARG A 189 10.95 0.95 -4.86
N GLN A 190 11.73 0.66 -5.91
CA GLN A 190 11.77 1.45 -7.15
C GLN A 190 10.94 0.82 -8.26
N THR A 191 10.82 -0.51 -8.26
CA THR A 191 10.31 -1.28 -9.41
C THR A 191 8.89 -1.79 -9.21
N PHE A 192 8.40 -1.89 -7.97
CA PHE A 192 7.09 -2.48 -7.71
C PHE A 192 5.93 -1.60 -8.11
N GLU A 193 5.97 -0.30 -7.82
CA GLU A 193 4.90 0.64 -8.17
C GLU A 193 4.70 0.73 -9.70
N PRO A 194 5.76 0.84 -10.53
CA PRO A 194 5.63 0.70 -11.99
C PRO A 194 5.02 -0.65 -12.42
N PHE A 195 5.47 -1.75 -11.81
CA PHE A 195 4.94 -3.09 -12.09
C PHE A 195 3.46 -3.22 -11.71
N LEU A 196 3.06 -2.65 -10.56
CA LEU A 196 1.70 -2.68 -10.04
C LEU A 196 0.73 -2.04 -11.06
N GLN A 197 1.03 -0.83 -11.53
CA GLN A 197 0.17 -0.11 -12.46
C GLN A 197 0.17 -0.70 -13.87
N VAL A 198 1.30 -1.19 -14.38
CA VAL A 198 1.40 -1.66 -15.78
C VAL A 198 1.01 -3.12 -15.93
N GLU A 199 1.44 -3.99 -15.02
CA GLU A 199 1.32 -5.44 -15.18
C GLU A 199 0.27 -6.07 -14.26
N LEU A 200 0.17 -5.64 -13.00
CA LEU A 200 -0.71 -6.28 -12.02
C LEU A 200 -2.17 -5.82 -12.12
N LEU A 201 -2.42 -4.52 -12.24
CA LEU A 201 -3.78 -3.97 -12.27
C LEU A 201 -4.42 -4.04 -13.66
N THR A 202 -3.63 -3.94 -14.73
CA THR A 202 -4.12 -3.94 -16.13
C THR A 202 -5.02 -5.15 -16.48
N PRO A 203 -4.68 -6.41 -16.11
CA PRO A 203 -5.48 -7.59 -16.46
C PRO A 203 -6.88 -7.61 -15.85
N VAL A 204 -7.08 -6.92 -14.71
CA VAL A 204 -8.36 -6.91 -13.98
C VAL A 204 -9.17 -5.64 -14.21
N ALA A 205 -8.60 -4.63 -14.86
CA ALA A 205 -9.16 -3.30 -14.94
C ALA A 205 -10.63 -3.26 -15.43
N GLN A 206 -10.99 -4.10 -16.40
CA GLN A 206 -12.33 -4.12 -17.00
C GLN A 206 -13.43 -4.67 -16.08
N ASN A 207 -13.07 -5.41 -15.03
CA ASN A 207 -14.03 -6.13 -14.18
C ASN A 207 -14.13 -5.57 -12.76
N LEU A 208 -13.11 -4.83 -12.30
CA LEU A 208 -13.09 -4.34 -10.93
C LEU A 208 -14.24 -3.36 -10.64
N THR A 209 -14.89 -3.64 -9.52
CA THR A 209 -15.94 -2.84 -8.87
C THR A 209 -15.46 -2.28 -7.53
N ALA A 210 -14.51 -2.95 -6.87
CA ALA A 210 -13.82 -2.43 -5.70
C ALA A 210 -12.30 -2.64 -5.82
N LEU A 211 -11.52 -1.62 -5.47
CA LEU A 211 -10.07 -1.66 -5.40
C LEU A 211 -9.59 -1.06 -4.07
N THR A 212 -8.73 -1.78 -3.37
CA THR A 212 -7.97 -1.23 -2.24
C THR A 212 -6.49 -1.40 -2.50
N LEU A 213 -5.76 -0.28 -2.45
CA LEU A 213 -4.31 -0.25 -2.47
C LEU A 213 -3.84 0.35 -1.15
N LYS A 214 -3.25 -0.51 -0.33
CA LYS A 214 -2.66 -0.16 0.95
C LYS A 214 -1.19 -0.52 0.92
N PHE A 215 -0.35 0.39 1.40
CA PHE A 215 1.06 0.11 1.64
C PHE A 215 1.35 0.36 3.12
N ASP A 216 2.27 -0.39 3.69
CA ASP A 216 2.78 -0.20 5.05
C ASP A 216 3.68 1.03 5.20
N GLN A 217 4.15 1.59 4.09
CA GLN A 217 4.94 2.81 3.96
C GLN A 217 4.31 3.73 2.90
N GLU A 218 4.68 5.00 2.93
CA GLU A 218 4.31 5.97 1.90
C GLU A 218 4.77 5.52 0.50
N TRP A 219 3.93 5.79 -0.52
CA TRP A 219 4.14 5.35 -1.90
C TRP A 219 3.59 6.33 -2.94
N GLY A 220 4.05 6.17 -4.18
CA GLY A 220 3.49 6.82 -5.37
C GLY A 220 4.35 7.96 -5.94
N THR A 221 5.08 8.70 -5.11
CA THR A 221 5.95 9.81 -5.57
C THR A 221 7.43 9.43 -5.66
N ALA A 222 7.96 8.80 -4.62
CA ALA A 222 9.35 8.37 -4.54
C ALA A 222 9.47 7.16 -3.58
N PRO A 223 10.46 6.27 -3.77
CA PRO A 223 11.39 6.23 -4.89
C PRO A 223 10.77 5.54 -6.12
N GLY A 224 9.75 4.68 -5.93
CA GLY A 224 8.92 4.13 -6.99
C GLY A 224 7.77 5.07 -7.36
N GLN A 225 7.57 5.27 -8.66
CA GLN A 225 6.51 6.14 -9.18
C GLN A 225 5.23 5.36 -9.49
N PHE A 226 4.09 5.92 -9.05
CA PHE A 226 2.76 5.50 -9.44
C PHE A 226 1.96 6.72 -9.88
N ASP A 227 1.76 6.86 -11.19
CA ASP A 227 0.99 7.95 -11.77
C ASP A 227 -0.40 7.49 -12.23
N GLY A 228 -0.63 6.17 -12.28
CA GLY A 228 -1.87 5.56 -12.72
C GLY A 228 -2.26 5.92 -14.15
N ARG A 229 -1.37 6.55 -14.93
CA ARG A 229 -1.65 6.96 -16.30
C ARG A 229 -1.93 5.70 -17.10
N ASN A 230 -3.08 5.70 -17.79
CA ASN A 230 -3.66 4.55 -18.51
C ASN A 230 -4.45 3.53 -17.68
N LEU A 231 -4.59 3.73 -16.36
CA LEU A 231 -5.53 2.94 -15.57
C LEU A 231 -6.97 3.45 -15.75
N LEU A 232 -7.78 2.64 -16.42
CA LEU A 232 -9.22 2.88 -16.55
C LEU A 232 -9.99 1.67 -16.06
N PHE A 233 -10.77 1.88 -15.00
CA PHE A 233 -11.62 0.89 -14.37
C PHE A 233 -13.10 1.23 -14.63
N PRO A 234 -13.66 0.85 -15.79
CA PRO A 234 -14.97 1.34 -16.25
C PRO A 234 -16.16 0.89 -15.38
N ARG A 235 -15.94 0.05 -14.38
CA ARG A 235 -16.95 -0.47 -13.45
C ARG A 235 -16.63 -0.18 -12.00
N LEU A 236 -15.56 0.57 -11.70
CA LEU A 236 -15.11 0.79 -10.34
C LEU A 236 -16.12 1.65 -9.59
N GLU A 237 -16.68 1.11 -8.53
CA GLU A 237 -17.64 1.79 -7.66
C GLU A 237 -17.00 2.17 -6.32
N SER A 238 -15.96 1.46 -5.87
CA SER A 238 -15.27 1.73 -4.61
C SER A 238 -13.75 1.74 -4.79
N LEU A 239 -13.10 2.79 -4.28
CA LEU A 239 -11.65 2.91 -4.25
C LEU A 239 -11.19 3.29 -2.85
N THR A 240 -10.20 2.57 -2.34
CA THR A 240 -9.48 2.92 -1.11
C THR A 240 -7.99 3.03 -1.41
N LEU A 241 -7.41 4.16 -1.04
CA LEU A 241 -5.96 4.41 -1.09
C LEU A 241 -5.47 4.66 0.33
N GLU A 242 -4.46 3.90 0.76
CA GLU A 242 -3.83 4.07 2.07
C GLU A 242 -2.33 4.37 1.90
N ASN A 243 -1.84 5.41 2.60
CA ASN A 243 -0.46 5.93 2.51
C ASN A 243 -0.03 6.46 1.13
N PHE A 244 -0.98 6.87 0.28
CA PHE A 244 -0.66 7.40 -1.05
C PHE A 244 -0.17 8.85 -0.99
N ILE A 245 0.96 9.13 -1.65
CA ILE A 245 1.58 10.45 -1.71
C ILE A 245 1.34 11.12 -3.05
N ILE A 246 0.74 12.31 -2.98
CA ILE A 246 0.54 13.21 -4.11
C ILE A 246 1.75 14.13 -4.20
N GLY A 247 2.54 13.97 -5.26
CA GLY A 247 3.72 14.80 -5.53
C GLY A 247 3.72 15.44 -6.92
N HIS A 248 2.67 15.22 -7.72
CA HIS A 248 2.54 15.76 -9.06
C HIS A 248 1.10 16.21 -9.30
N HIS A 249 0.91 17.13 -10.24
CA HIS A 249 -0.41 17.65 -10.55
C HIS A 249 -1.31 16.58 -11.20
N ASP A 250 -0.73 15.60 -11.89
CA ASP A 250 -1.45 14.52 -12.60
C ASP A 250 -1.62 13.22 -11.79
N HIS A 251 -1.02 13.10 -10.60
CA HIS A 251 -1.01 11.86 -9.79
C HIS A 251 -2.40 11.32 -9.43
N PHE A 252 -3.40 12.19 -9.41
CA PHE A 252 -4.76 11.85 -9.05
C PHE A 252 -5.71 11.80 -10.25
N ASP A 253 -5.22 12.10 -11.46
CA ASP A 253 -6.03 12.15 -12.69
C ASP A 253 -6.68 10.81 -13.00
N TRP A 254 -5.98 9.71 -12.74
CA TRP A 254 -6.52 8.37 -12.90
C TRP A 254 -7.70 8.14 -11.96
N VAL A 255 -7.73 8.70 -10.74
CA VAL A 255 -8.89 8.62 -9.85
C VAL A 255 -10.06 9.38 -10.45
N TYR A 256 -9.83 10.61 -10.93
CA TYR A 256 -10.87 11.43 -11.56
C TYR A 256 -11.44 10.80 -12.83
N ALA A 257 -10.68 9.95 -13.52
CA ALA A 257 -11.15 9.23 -14.70
C ALA A 257 -12.23 8.19 -14.37
N GLN A 258 -12.35 7.74 -13.12
CA GLN A 258 -13.28 6.68 -12.71
C GLN A 258 -14.70 7.23 -12.49
N LYS A 259 -15.43 7.51 -13.58
CA LYS A 259 -16.76 8.15 -13.51
C LYS A 259 -17.84 7.33 -12.82
N THR A 260 -17.64 6.02 -12.66
CA THR A 260 -18.57 5.12 -11.95
C THR A 260 -18.37 5.13 -10.43
N LEU A 261 -17.35 5.82 -9.93
CA LEU A 261 -16.97 5.77 -8.52
C LEU A 261 -18.07 6.36 -7.63
N LYS A 262 -18.49 5.55 -6.65
CA LYS A 262 -19.51 5.88 -5.64
C LYS A 262 -18.91 6.04 -4.25
N SER A 263 -17.79 5.36 -3.98
CA SER A 263 -17.08 5.39 -2.70
C SER A 263 -15.59 5.68 -2.93
N LEU A 264 -15.07 6.71 -2.27
CA LEU A 264 -13.64 7.05 -2.27
C LEU A 264 -13.17 7.24 -0.83
N HIS A 265 -12.27 6.37 -0.38
CA HIS A 265 -11.67 6.44 0.95
C HIS A 265 -10.18 6.72 0.82
N LEU A 266 -9.73 7.82 1.40
CA LEU A 266 -8.34 8.24 1.45
C LEU A 266 -7.86 8.10 2.89
N LYS A 267 -6.97 7.15 3.13
CA LYS A 267 -6.45 6.85 4.47
C LYS A 267 -5.00 7.26 4.53
N GLU A 268 -4.66 8.24 5.37
CA GLU A 268 -3.27 8.73 5.47
C GLU A 268 -2.70 9.13 4.09
N ALA A 269 -3.55 9.60 3.17
CA ALA A 269 -3.12 10.19 1.93
C ALA A 269 -2.59 11.60 2.23
N ARG A 270 -1.46 11.98 1.64
CA ARG A 270 -0.72 13.21 1.95
C ARG A 270 -0.16 13.86 0.69
N ILE A 271 0.11 15.15 0.74
CA ILE A 271 0.83 15.87 -0.32
C ILE A 271 2.30 16.00 0.09
N SER A 272 3.22 15.60 -0.77
CA SER A 272 4.64 15.91 -0.58
C SER A 272 4.88 17.35 -1.00
N SER A 273 5.17 18.21 -0.04
CA SER A 273 5.41 19.64 -0.27
C SER A 273 6.86 19.94 -0.65
N HIS A 274 7.79 19.15 -0.13
CA HIS A 274 9.23 19.33 -0.31
C HIS A 274 9.91 17.99 -0.60
N LEU A 275 10.98 18.04 -1.40
CA LEU A 275 11.74 16.87 -1.79
C LEU A 275 13.25 17.20 -1.79
N VAL A 276 14.01 16.44 -1.02
CA VAL A 276 15.48 16.50 -0.93
C VAL A 276 16.03 15.15 -1.35
N VAL A 277 16.73 15.14 -2.48
CA VAL A 277 17.23 13.92 -3.14
C VAL A 277 18.63 14.19 -3.68
N ASP A 278 19.49 13.19 -3.64
CA ASP A 278 20.79 13.25 -4.30
C ASP A 278 20.62 13.26 -5.82
N GLN A 279 21.42 14.08 -6.50
CA GLN A 279 21.37 14.24 -7.95
C GLN A 279 21.48 12.91 -8.72
N GLU A 280 22.25 11.94 -8.22
CA GLU A 280 22.40 10.61 -8.82
C GLU A 280 21.11 9.79 -8.68
N ASN A 281 20.44 9.88 -7.53
CA ASN A 281 19.21 9.15 -7.24
C ASN A 281 18.01 9.64 -8.05
N ILE A 282 17.95 10.94 -8.39
CA ILE A 282 16.95 11.47 -9.33
C ILE A 282 16.99 10.70 -10.65
N GLN A 283 18.18 10.44 -11.19
CA GLN A 283 18.34 9.71 -12.44
C GLN A 283 18.12 8.20 -12.26
N LEU A 284 18.66 7.63 -11.17
CA LEU A 284 18.56 6.20 -10.89
C LEU A 284 17.11 5.74 -10.73
N TRP A 285 16.31 6.49 -9.98
CA TRP A 285 14.91 6.18 -9.72
C TRP A 285 13.99 6.67 -10.83
N GLY A 286 14.51 7.47 -11.77
CA GLY A 286 13.69 8.10 -12.81
C GLY A 286 12.67 9.08 -12.22
N LEU A 287 13.02 9.79 -11.14
CA LEU A 287 12.12 10.75 -10.51
C LEU A 287 11.73 11.85 -11.48
N GLN A 288 10.44 12.02 -11.69
CA GLN A 288 9.87 13.17 -12.37
C GLN A 288 9.97 14.38 -11.43
N THR A 289 10.46 15.51 -11.93
CA THR A 289 10.57 16.76 -11.18
C THR A 289 10.01 17.95 -11.97
N ASP A 290 9.29 17.69 -13.06
CA ASP A 290 8.81 18.74 -13.98
C ASP A 290 7.76 19.68 -13.34
N ASP A 291 6.95 19.15 -12.43
CA ASP A 291 5.96 19.91 -11.63
C ASP A 291 6.57 20.59 -10.40
N TRP A 292 7.87 20.37 -10.16
CA TRP A 292 8.55 20.82 -8.96
C TRP A 292 9.40 22.05 -9.24
N LYS A 293 9.32 23.05 -8.36
CA LYS A 293 10.23 24.18 -8.38
C LYS A 293 11.55 23.75 -7.72
N SER A 294 12.64 23.79 -8.49
CA SER A 294 13.99 23.55 -7.97
C SER A 294 14.54 24.79 -7.25
N TRP A 295 15.25 24.56 -6.15
CA TRP A 295 15.93 25.60 -5.38
C TRP A 295 17.45 25.61 -5.66
N PRO A 296 18.12 26.77 -5.46
CA PRO A 296 19.57 26.83 -5.53
C PRO A 296 20.25 25.86 -4.56
N HIS A 297 21.48 25.45 -4.91
CA HIS A 297 22.29 24.62 -4.01
C HIS A 297 22.51 25.33 -2.66
N GLY A 298 22.40 24.58 -1.56
CA GLY A 298 22.51 25.11 -0.20
C GLY A 298 21.19 25.56 0.41
N ALA A 299 20.08 25.64 -0.35
CA ALA A 299 18.78 25.99 0.22
C ALA A 299 18.38 25.05 1.36
N PHE A 300 17.72 25.59 2.38
CA PHE A 300 17.29 24.90 3.60
C PHE A 300 18.44 24.21 4.36
N GLY A 301 19.66 24.72 4.21
CA GLY A 301 20.87 24.18 4.85
C GLY A 301 21.48 23.00 4.10
N HIS A 302 20.86 22.51 3.03
CA HIS A 302 21.32 21.35 2.27
C HIS A 302 22.47 21.71 1.30
N GLY A 303 23.64 21.98 1.88
CA GLY A 303 24.89 22.26 1.17
C GLY A 303 25.78 21.05 0.94
N ALA A 304 25.41 19.86 1.42
CA ALA A 304 26.18 18.63 1.19
C ALA A 304 26.26 18.30 -0.31
N ASN A 305 27.41 17.79 -0.75
CA ASN A 305 27.75 17.65 -2.16
C ASN A 305 26.75 16.72 -2.88
N ASN A 306 25.93 17.33 -3.75
CA ASN A 306 24.98 16.77 -4.72
C ASN A 306 23.49 16.69 -4.32
N SER A 307 23.11 17.11 -3.11
CA SER A 307 21.68 17.23 -2.78
C SER A 307 20.99 18.29 -3.65
N ARG A 308 19.73 18.01 -4.00
CA ARG A 308 18.82 18.90 -4.72
C ARG A 308 17.54 19.06 -3.93
N VAL A 309 17.12 20.31 -3.76
CA VAL A 309 15.90 20.66 -3.05
C VAL A 309 14.84 21.12 -4.03
N PHE A 310 13.62 20.64 -3.83
CA PHE A 310 12.47 20.95 -4.64
C PHE A 310 11.25 21.25 -3.76
N THR A 311 10.37 22.10 -4.27
CA THR A 311 9.05 22.38 -3.67
C THR A 311 7.93 22.15 -4.67
N PHE A 312 6.87 21.50 -4.22
CA PHE A 312 5.66 21.25 -5.00
C PHE A 312 4.55 22.21 -4.59
N SER A 313 3.79 22.70 -5.56
CA SER A 313 2.75 23.71 -5.35
C SER A 313 1.33 23.14 -5.22
N GLY A 314 1.17 21.82 -5.28
CA GLY A 314 -0.15 21.19 -5.16
C GLY A 314 -0.79 21.41 -3.80
N THR A 315 -2.12 21.53 -3.80
CA THR A 315 -2.91 21.79 -2.58
C THR A 315 -4.06 20.81 -2.41
N TRP A 316 -4.47 20.59 -1.16
CA TRP A 316 -5.64 19.77 -0.87
C TRP A 316 -6.92 20.44 -1.37
N GLU A 317 -6.99 21.77 -1.36
CA GLU A 317 -8.03 22.56 -2.04
C GLU A 317 -8.23 22.06 -3.48
N THR A 318 -7.16 22.02 -4.27
CA THR A 318 -7.22 21.59 -5.68
C THR A 318 -7.69 20.15 -5.80
N VAL A 319 -7.21 19.25 -4.93
CA VAL A 319 -7.59 17.84 -4.92
C VAL A 319 -9.08 17.68 -4.57
N PHE A 320 -9.56 18.31 -3.50
CA PHE A 320 -10.96 18.23 -3.08
C PHE A 320 -11.90 18.84 -4.12
N ASP A 321 -11.56 19.96 -4.73
CA ASP A 321 -12.34 20.55 -5.82
C ASP A 321 -12.38 19.65 -7.05
N SER A 322 -11.27 18.97 -7.37
CA SER A 322 -11.20 18.03 -8.48
C SER A 322 -11.99 16.75 -8.20
N ILE A 323 -12.02 16.26 -6.96
CA ILE A 323 -12.91 15.16 -6.54
C ILE A 323 -14.37 15.60 -6.69
N ARG A 324 -14.71 16.77 -6.14
CA ARG A 324 -16.07 17.33 -6.13
C ARG A 324 -16.61 17.49 -7.53
N THR A 325 -15.81 18.03 -8.45
CA THR A 325 -16.23 18.31 -9.83
C THR A 325 -16.04 17.11 -10.76
N GLY A 326 -14.98 16.33 -10.57
CA GLY A 326 -14.61 15.20 -11.42
C GLY A 326 -15.36 13.89 -11.16
N LEU A 327 -15.87 13.67 -9.95
CA LEU A 327 -16.55 12.43 -9.54
C LEU A 327 -18.05 12.68 -9.24
N PRO A 328 -18.92 12.77 -10.27
CA PRO A 328 -20.31 13.18 -10.10
C PRO A 328 -21.19 12.15 -9.39
N ASN A 329 -20.79 10.87 -9.37
CA ASN A 329 -21.54 9.77 -8.75
C ASN A 329 -21.07 9.44 -7.33
N LEU A 330 -20.09 10.19 -6.80
CA LEU A 330 -19.52 9.95 -5.48
C LEU A 330 -20.55 10.27 -4.38
N VAL A 331 -20.93 9.25 -3.62
CA VAL A 331 -21.92 9.31 -2.52
C VAL A 331 -21.33 8.91 -1.17
N ASP A 332 -20.12 8.35 -1.11
CA ASP A 332 -19.38 8.08 0.12
C ASP A 332 -17.94 8.59 -0.03
N PHE A 333 -17.59 9.64 0.70
CA PHE A 333 -16.22 10.17 0.74
C PHE A 333 -15.71 10.18 2.17
N ARG A 334 -14.51 9.63 2.37
CA ARG A 334 -13.88 9.55 3.68
C ARG A 334 -12.40 9.89 3.58
N LEU A 335 -12.00 10.90 4.31
CA LEU A 335 -10.60 11.24 4.59
C LEU A 335 -10.30 10.82 6.03
N TYR A 336 -9.34 9.91 6.19
CA TYR A 336 -8.81 9.49 7.48
C TYR A 336 -7.44 10.11 7.67
N ASP A 337 -7.30 10.84 8.77
CA ASP A 337 -6.09 11.54 9.15
C ASP A 337 -5.64 11.03 10.52
N ARG A 338 -4.34 10.82 10.69
CA ARG A 338 -3.70 10.13 11.82
C ARG A 338 -3.74 10.91 13.14
N THR A 339 -4.35 12.09 13.15
CA THR A 339 -4.37 13.05 14.27
C THR A 339 -4.94 12.55 15.60
N HIS A 340 -5.37 11.30 15.71
CA HIS A 340 -5.85 10.73 16.97
C HIS A 340 -4.98 9.55 17.39
N TRP A 341 -3.86 9.84 18.05
CA TRP A 341 -3.13 8.92 18.94
C TRP A 341 -3.94 8.58 20.21
N GLY A 342 -5.23 8.32 20.04
CA GLY A 342 -6.20 8.03 21.10
C GLY A 342 -6.87 6.69 20.81
N THR A 343 -6.94 5.85 21.84
CA THR A 343 -7.36 4.44 21.87
C THR A 343 -8.81 4.12 21.46
N ASP A 344 -9.45 4.92 20.62
CA ASP A 344 -10.83 4.65 20.22
C ASP A 344 -10.89 4.12 18.79
N ASP A 345 -11.33 2.86 18.71
CA ASP A 345 -11.91 2.15 17.57
C ASP A 345 -13.16 2.90 17.04
N ASP A 346 -12.99 4.18 16.71
CA ASP A 346 -14.06 5.01 16.19
C ASP A 346 -13.99 4.88 14.67
N SER A 347 -14.60 3.82 14.15
CA SER A 347 -14.96 3.61 12.75
C SER A 347 -15.74 4.79 12.09
N LYS A 348 -15.91 5.90 12.82
CA LYS A 348 -16.55 7.18 12.47
C LYS A 348 -15.61 8.39 12.57
N ALA A 349 -14.30 8.20 12.81
CA ALA A 349 -13.31 9.27 12.87
C ALA A 349 -12.76 9.64 11.47
N TYR A 350 -13.64 9.92 10.52
CA TYR A 350 -13.27 10.45 9.21
C TYR A 350 -13.83 11.86 9.03
N ASN A 351 -13.18 12.68 8.21
CA ASN A 351 -13.60 14.05 7.89
C ASN A 351 -13.74 14.97 9.13
N LYS A 352 -13.02 14.69 10.23
CA LYS A 352 -13.11 15.46 11.50
C LYS A 352 -12.22 16.72 11.55
N GLY A 353 -11.41 16.95 10.53
CA GLY A 353 -10.50 18.10 10.43
C GLY A 353 -9.39 17.84 9.42
N LEU A 354 -8.48 18.82 9.30
CA LEU A 354 -7.28 18.75 8.47
C LEU A 354 -6.05 18.88 9.37
N SER A 355 -5.21 17.85 9.41
CA SER A 355 -3.93 17.92 10.13
C SER A 355 -2.93 18.83 9.43
N PRO A 356 -1.98 19.43 10.15
CA PRO A 356 -0.75 19.90 9.54
C PRO A 356 0.02 18.81 8.80
N GLN A 357 -0.11 17.54 9.22
CA GLN A 357 0.52 16.36 8.59
C GLN A 357 -0.08 15.97 7.23
N ARG A 358 -1.11 16.66 6.76
CA ARG A 358 -1.65 16.46 5.40
C ARG A 358 -0.65 16.87 4.32
N TYR A 359 0.34 17.69 4.70
CA TYR A 359 1.53 17.98 3.93
C TYR A 359 2.74 17.40 4.66
N ILE A 360 3.60 16.72 3.91
CA ILE A 360 4.84 16.13 4.42
C ILE A 360 6.01 16.56 3.54
N ALA A 361 7.22 16.21 3.94
CA ALA A 361 8.42 16.36 3.14
C ALA A 361 9.13 15.02 2.95
N PHE A 362 9.92 14.93 1.89
CA PHE A 362 10.79 13.80 1.63
C PHE A 362 12.25 14.23 1.73
N ASN A 363 13.05 13.51 2.51
CA ASN A 363 14.50 13.65 2.55
C ASN A 363 15.15 12.26 2.54
N GLU A 364 15.84 11.92 1.44
CA GLU A 364 16.43 10.59 1.29
C GLU A 364 17.52 10.26 2.32
N GLY A 365 18.11 11.28 2.96
CA GLY A 365 19.19 11.12 3.94
C GLY A 365 18.71 10.89 5.36
N ILE A 366 17.41 10.99 5.62
CA ILE A 366 16.83 10.94 6.96
C ILE A 366 16.27 9.56 7.30
N LEU A 367 16.53 9.16 8.54
CA LEU A 367 16.20 7.87 9.13
C LEU A 367 15.45 8.12 10.45
N PRO A 368 14.53 7.24 10.89
CA PRO A 368 14.21 5.93 10.32
C PRO A 368 13.37 6.00 9.03
N SER A 369 12.53 7.02 8.86
CA SER A 369 11.74 7.22 7.64
C SER A 369 12.26 8.42 6.85
N PRO A 370 12.37 8.34 5.51
CA PRO A 370 12.68 9.50 4.68
C PRO A 370 11.48 10.45 4.54
N TRP A 371 10.30 10.05 5.01
CA TRP A 371 9.09 10.87 5.02
C TRP A 371 8.96 11.59 6.35
N ILE A 372 9.10 12.91 6.30
CA ILE A 372 9.08 13.80 7.46
C ILE A 372 7.65 14.31 7.63
N GLU A 373 7.04 13.92 8.74
CA GLU A 373 5.75 14.43 9.16
C GLU A 373 5.92 15.79 9.85
N ALA A 374 4.93 16.66 9.65
CA ALA A 374 4.87 17.90 10.41
C ALA A 374 4.50 17.63 11.88
N GLU A 375 5.03 18.45 12.76
CA GLU A 375 4.61 18.51 14.16
C GLU A 375 3.18 19.08 14.29
N SER A 376 2.63 19.02 15.50
CA SER A 376 1.25 19.48 15.76
C SER A 376 1.03 20.98 15.51
N ASP A 377 2.09 21.78 15.51
CA ASP A 377 2.10 23.21 15.17
C ASP A 377 2.38 23.46 13.68
N GLY A 378 2.64 22.40 12.91
CA GLY A 378 2.93 22.45 11.48
C GLY A 378 4.42 22.55 11.14
N GLU A 379 5.33 22.60 12.10
CA GLU A 379 6.76 22.70 11.79
C GLU A 379 7.30 21.37 11.23
N LEU A 380 8.20 21.45 10.24
CA LEU A 380 8.96 20.31 9.69
C LEU A 380 10.38 20.32 10.29
N LEU A 381 10.47 20.07 11.59
CA LEU A 381 11.71 20.25 12.37
C LEU A 381 12.91 19.46 11.84
N GLU A 382 12.67 18.29 11.26
CA GLU A 382 13.73 17.41 10.76
C GLU A 382 14.11 17.71 9.30
N PHE A 383 13.40 18.60 8.60
CA PHE A 383 13.65 18.84 7.18
C PHE A 383 14.95 19.60 6.94
N SER A 384 15.13 20.75 7.60
CA SER A 384 16.26 21.65 7.36
C SER A 384 17.54 21.16 8.06
N ASP A 385 18.69 21.27 7.37
CA ASP A 385 20.00 21.02 7.99
C ASP A 385 20.48 22.24 8.79
N ALA A 386 21.26 22.00 9.84
CA ALA A 386 21.88 23.07 10.61
C ALA A 386 22.85 23.89 9.73
N TRP A 387 22.57 25.18 9.58
CA TRP A 387 23.47 26.11 8.89
C TRP A 387 24.76 26.29 9.71
N PRO A 388 25.94 26.38 9.08
CA PRO A 388 27.18 26.67 9.78
C PRO A 388 27.08 28.04 10.47
N GLU A 389 27.20 28.09 11.79
CA GLU A 389 27.11 29.34 12.59
C GLU A 389 28.11 30.41 12.12
N ASP A 390 29.25 29.96 11.58
CA ASP A 390 30.36 30.79 11.09
C ASP A 390 30.03 31.57 9.81
N GLU A 391 28.90 31.27 9.17
CA GLU A 391 28.51 31.73 7.84
C GLU A 391 27.26 32.60 7.82
N LEU A 392 26.64 32.85 8.98
CA LEU A 392 25.41 33.65 9.15
C LEU A 392 25.73 35.15 9.10
N GLY A 393 25.07 35.85 8.18
CA GLY A 393 25.00 37.32 8.13
C GLY A 393 23.63 37.74 7.62
N ASP A 394 23.29 39.02 7.73
CA ASP A 394 21.94 39.56 7.50
C ASP A 394 21.26 39.03 6.21
N GLU A 395 21.98 38.95 5.09
CA GLU A 395 21.45 38.44 3.82
C GLU A 395 21.05 36.94 3.86
N LYS A 396 21.78 36.13 4.63
CA LYS A 396 21.46 34.71 4.81
C LYS A 396 20.35 34.50 5.82
N GLU A 397 20.25 35.33 6.86
CA GLU A 397 19.12 35.31 7.79
C GLU A 397 17.82 35.65 7.06
N GLU A 398 17.80 36.68 6.22
CA GLU A 398 16.64 37.00 5.37
C GLU A 398 16.29 35.86 4.39
N GLN A 399 17.30 35.19 3.83
CA GLN A 399 17.08 34.02 2.98
C GLN A 399 16.46 32.86 3.77
N MET A 400 16.99 32.55 4.95
CA MET A 400 16.46 31.48 5.81
C MET A 400 15.02 31.75 6.21
N GLU A 401 14.70 32.97 6.65
CA GLU A 401 13.32 33.35 6.98
C GLU A 401 12.38 33.19 5.78
N SER A 402 12.86 33.53 4.57
CA SER A 402 12.08 33.35 3.34
C SER A 402 11.91 31.88 2.94
N GLU A 403 12.89 31.03 3.20
CA GLU A 403 12.84 29.58 2.93
C GLU A 403 11.92 28.90 3.96
N ASP A 404 12.11 29.16 5.25
CA ASP A 404 11.31 28.62 6.34
C ASP A 404 9.84 29.04 6.25
N ALA A 405 9.55 30.24 5.75
CA ALA A 405 8.18 30.67 5.47
C ALA A 405 7.45 29.82 4.40
N THR A 406 8.19 29.00 3.64
CA THR A 406 7.63 28.05 2.67
C THR A 406 7.53 26.62 3.20
N LEU A 407 8.17 26.32 4.33
CA LEU A 407 8.09 25.01 4.97
C LEU A 407 6.66 24.76 5.46
N ASN A 408 6.18 23.56 5.15
CA ASN A 408 4.81 23.10 5.39
C ASN A 408 3.71 24.13 5.02
N PRO A 409 3.10 24.03 3.83
CA PRO A 409 2.07 24.96 3.41
C PRO A 409 0.73 24.77 4.15
N ALA A 410 0.63 23.86 5.12
CA ALA A 410 -0.58 23.58 5.88
C ALA A 410 -1.25 24.83 6.47
N SER A 411 -0.51 25.68 7.19
CA SER A 411 -1.11 26.85 7.84
C SER A 411 -1.58 27.89 6.80
N ASN A 412 -0.80 28.07 5.73
CA ASN A 412 -1.13 29.01 4.65
C ASN A 412 -2.36 28.58 3.85
N ASN A 413 -2.59 27.27 3.71
CA ASN A 413 -3.70 26.71 2.94
C ASN A 413 -4.89 26.26 3.80
N GLU A 414 -4.86 26.44 5.12
CA GLU A 414 -5.87 25.86 6.02
C GLU A 414 -7.30 26.29 5.66
N GLU A 415 -7.51 27.59 5.43
CA GLU A 415 -8.83 28.12 5.12
C GLU A 415 -9.36 27.60 3.78
N ASP A 416 -8.50 27.54 2.76
CA ASP A 416 -8.85 27.11 1.41
C ASP A 416 -9.09 25.60 1.34
N ASP A 417 -8.20 24.79 1.93
CA ASP A 417 -8.35 23.33 2.01
C ASP A 417 -9.63 22.95 2.76
N LYS A 418 -9.92 23.64 3.87
CA LYS A 418 -11.12 23.38 4.68
C LYS A 418 -12.38 23.74 3.93
N ARG A 419 -12.42 24.90 3.27
CA ARG A 419 -13.55 25.28 2.41
C ARG A 419 -13.81 24.20 1.37
N ALA A 420 -12.78 23.78 0.63
CA ALA A 420 -12.95 22.80 -0.44
C ALA A 420 -13.41 21.43 0.08
N LEU A 421 -12.91 21.00 1.25
CA LEU A 421 -13.40 19.80 1.92
C LEU A 421 -14.88 19.93 2.29
N ASP A 422 -15.29 21.02 2.94
CA ASP A 422 -16.68 21.25 3.34
C ASP A 422 -17.62 21.27 2.11
N GLU A 423 -17.21 21.92 1.01
CA GLU A 423 -17.95 21.93 -0.26
C GLU A 423 -18.07 20.53 -0.88
N LEU A 424 -16.99 19.73 -0.83
CA LEU A 424 -17.01 18.34 -1.28
C LEU A 424 -17.99 17.50 -0.45
N LEU A 425 -17.94 17.61 0.88
CA LEU A 425 -18.79 16.84 1.78
C LEU A 425 -20.27 17.19 1.58
N GLU A 426 -20.59 18.46 1.41
CA GLU A 426 -21.95 18.90 1.10
C GLU A 426 -22.42 18.39 -0.26
N ALA A 427 -21.56 18.42 -1.29
CA ALA A 427 -21.89 17.85 -2.60
C ALA A 427 -22.13 16.33 -2.54
N VAL A 428 -21.31 15.59 -1.79
CA VAL A 428 -21.49 14.14 -1.56
C VAL A 428 -22.81 13.86 -0.87
N LYS A 429 -23.15 14.62 0.17
CA LYS A 429 -24.42 14.51 0.90
C LYS A 429 -25.63 14.79 0.01
N GLN A 430 -25.56 15.79 -0.87
CA GLN A 430 -26.62 16.10 -1.82
C GLN A 430 -26.87 14.97 -2.83
N ARG A 431 -25.86 14.18 -3.16
CA ARG A 431 -25.98 13.02 -4.08
C ARG A 431 -26.55 11.77 -3.41
N GLN A 432 -26.55 11.71 -2.08
CA GLN A 432 -27.15 10.60 -1.32
C GLN A 432 -28.69 10.68 -1.27
N GLY A 433 -29.26 11.87 -1.44
CA GLY A 433 -30.71 12.12 -1.46
C GLY A 433 -31.29 12.06 -2.87
#